data_AF-A0A514LD26-F1
#
_entry.id   AF-A0A514LD26-F1
#
_cell.length_a   1.000
_cell.length_b   1.000
_cell.length_c   1.000
_cell.angle_alpha   90.00
_cell.angle_beta   90.00
_cell.angle_gamma   90.00
#
_symmetry.space_group_name_H-M   'P 1'
#
loop_
_entity.id
_entity.type
_entity.pdbx_description
1 polymer ?
#
loop_
_entity_poly.entity_id
_entity_poly.type
_entity_poly.pdbx_seq_one_letter_code
_entity_poly.pdbx_strand_id
1 'polypeptide(L)'
;MNEVDNDHSLNDFLCGFSCKDFPNAIPENNGSEFLVLQIQNNALDSIFLENISINGVVHYWDPATSGISLDASQNDLIGGKYPSDGMFSIISPQPPLIQNQNNEIQNGEIVNLLIKLGPDDSDILLNKGIHVFLNVGKNHLVEFLIESGDAR
;
A
#
# COMPACT_ATOMS: atom_id res chain seq x y z
N MET A 1 31.59 9.98 18.14
CA MET A 1 30.94 9.89 16.82
C MET A 1 30.19 8.57 16.90
N ASN A 2 28.90 8.62 17.21
CA ASN A 2 28.13 7.39 17.36
C ASN A 2 27.91 6.86 15.95
N GLU A 3 28.44 5.68 15.67
CA GLU A 3 28.06 4.91 14.49
C GLU A 3 26.54 4.77 14.51
N VAL A 4 25.88 5.32 13.51
CA VAL A 4 24.50 4.94 13.22
C VAL A 4 24.61 3.50 12.78
N ASP A 5 24.08 2.61 13.61
CA ASP A 5 23.96 1.20 13.28
C ASP A 5 23.06 1.08 12.04
N ASN A 6 23.71 0.90 10.89
CA ASN A 6 23.07 0.62 9.61
C ASN A 6 22.99 -0.89 9.38
N ASP A 7 22.99 -1.73 10.43
CA ASP A 7 22.42 -3.07 10.33
C ASP A 7 20.91 -2.93 10.10
N HIS A 8 20.55 -2.57 8.86
CA HIS A 8 19.43 -3.20 8.19
C HIS A 8 19.76 -4.69 8.19
N SER A 9 19.45 -5.39 9.28
CA SER A 9 19.15 -6.80 9.18
C SER A 9 18.05 -6.85 8.12
N LEU A 10 18.40 -7.26 6.91
CA LEU A 10 17.46 -7.42 5.82
C LEU A 10 16.34 -8.30 6.36
N ASN A 11 15.20 -7.71 6.68
CA ASN A 11 14.03 -8.47 7.01
C ASN A 11 13.67 -9.20 5.71
N ASP A 12 13.72 -10.52 5.73
CA ASP A 12 13.39 -11.36 4.57
C ASP A 12 11.89 -11.30 4.21
N PHE A 13 11.12 -10.42 4.84
CA PHE A 13 9.68 -10.29 4.72
C PHE A 13 9.22 -8.84 4.87
N LEU A 14 8.07 -8.53 4.26
CA LEU A 14 7.29 -7.35 4.61
C LEU A 14 6.35 -7.66 5.76
N CYS A 15 6.31 -6.81 6.77
CA CYS A 15 5.59 -7.06 8.00
C CYS A 15 4.09 -6.76 7.88
N GLY A 16 3.25 -7.79 8.05
CA GLY A 16 1.80 -7.68 8.19
C GLY A 16 1.39 -8.15 9.58
N PHE A 17 1.00 -9.43 9.67
CA PHE A 17 0.55 -10.09 10.90
C PHE A 17 1.53 -9.96 12.07
N SER A 18 2.85 -10.05 11.84
CA SER A 18 3.82 -10.06 12.95
C SER A 18 4.02 -8.69 13.61
N CYS A 19 3.55 -7.60 12.99
CA CYS A 19 3.59 -6.23 13.52
C CYS A 19 2.18 -5.62 13.68
N LYS A 20 1.15 -6.43 13.90
CA LYS A 20 -0.25 -5.97 13.93
C LYS A 20 -0.72 -5.35 15.24
N ASP A 21 0.15 -5.27 16.25
CA ASP A 21 -0.26 -4.92 17.62
C ASP A 21 -0.81 -3.48 17.71
N PHE A 22 -0.39 -2.60 16.79
CA PHE A 22 -0.88 -1.23 16.68
C PHE A 22 -1.26 -0.89 15.23
N PRO A 23 -2.54 -1.04 14.84
CA PRO A 23 -2.97 -1.00 13.44
C PRO A 23 -2.82 0.37 12.74
N ASN A 24 -2.67 1.46 13.49
CA ASN A 24 -2.42 2.78 12.93
C ASN A 24 -1.02 3.30 13.30
N ALA A 25 -0.11 2.41 13.67
CA ALA A 25 1.28 2.75 13.89
C ALA A 25 2.10 2.53 12.61
N ILE A 26 3.20 3.25 12.52
CA ILE A 26 4.26 2.96 11.55
C ILE A 26 5.10 1.76 12.04
N PRO A 27 5.81 1.05 11.14
CA PRO A 27 6.52 -0.18 11.45
C PRO A 27 7.44 -0.14 12.67
N GLU A 28 8.18 0.96 12.85
CA GLU A 28 9.09 1.16 14.00
C GLU A 28 8.39 1.10 15.37
N ASN A 29 7.06 1.22 15.42
CA ASN A 29 6.25 1.20 16.64
C ASN A 29 5.36 -0.06 16.73
N ASN A 30 5.83 -1.18 16.19
CA ASN A 30 5.07 -2.44 16.07
C ASN A 30 3.77 -2.27 15.27
N GLY A 31 3.83 -1.49 14.19
CA GLY A 31 2.77 -1.36 13.19
C GLY A 31 3.10 -2.14 11.92
N SER A 32 2.13 -2.32 11.06
CA SER A 32 2.30 -2.97 9.75
C SER A 32 3.04 -2.09 8.73
N GLU A 33 3.67 -2.73 7.75
CA GLU A 33 4.36 -2.09 6.63
C GLU A 33 3.42 -1.67 5.49
N PHE A 34 3.97 -0.87 4.59
CA PHE A 34 3.28 -0.41 3.38
C PHE A 34 3.87 -1.06 2.13
N LEU A 35 2.99 -1.41 1.20
CA LEU A 35 3.35 -1.70 -0.19
C LEU A 35 3.00 -0.48 -1.05
N VAL A 36 3.91 -0.05 -1.92
CA VAL A 36 3.66 1.02 -2.89
C VAL A 36 3.72 0.46 -4.30
N LEU A 37 2.60 0.54 -5.02
CA LEU A 37 2.51 0.10 -6.42
C LEU A 37 2.23 1.30 -7.32
N GLN A 38 3.11 1.59 -8.27
CA GLN A 38 2.84 2.59 -9.30
C GLN A 38 2.05 1.95 -10.44
N ILE A 39 0.91 2.56 -10.80
CA ILE A 39 0.07 2.09 -11.90
C ILE A 39 -0.28 3.24 -12.84
N GLN A 40 -0.65 2.88 -14.07
CA GLN A 40 -1.20 3.80 -15.06
C GLN A 40 -2.52 3.28 -15.59
N ASN A 41 -3.56 4.12 -15.59
CA ASN A 41 -4.82 3.78 -16.26
C ASN A 41 -4.66 3.98 -17.78
N ASN A 42 -4.49 2.87 -18.50
CA ASN A 42 -4.40 2.85 -19.97
C ASN A 42 -5.76 2.61 -20.67
N ALA A 43 -6.87 2.60 -19.93
CA ALA A 43 -8.21 2.50 -20.53
C ALA A 43 -8.63 3.81 -21.20
N LEU A 44 -9.63 3.75 -22.08
CA LEU A 44 -10.19 4.93 -22.75
C LEU A 44 -10.95 5.86 -21.78
N ASP A 45 -11.51 5.32 -20.71
CA ASP A 45 -12.30 6.04 -19.71
C ASP A 45 -11.61 6.00 -18.34
N SER A 46 -12.09 6.81 -17.40
CA SER A 46 -11.69 6.67 -15.99
C SER A 46 -12.12 5.30 -15.44
N ILE A 47 -11.39 4.85 -14.42
CA ILE A 47 -11.69 3.61 -13.70
C ILE A 47 -11.91 3.91 -12.22
N PHE A 48 -12.76 3.12 -11.58
CA PHE A 48 -12.93 3.14 -10.12
C PHE A 48 -12.29 1.89 -9.55
N LEU A 49 -11.23 2.04 -8.75
CA LEU A 49 -10.55 0.93 -8.11
C LEU A 49 -11.30 0.56 -6.83
N GLU A 50 -12.13 -0.48 -6.89
CA GLU A 50 -12.99 -0.89 -5.78
C GLU A 50 -12.18 -1.57 -4.67
N ASN A 51 -11.26 -2.46 -5.05
CA ASN A 51 -10.37 -3.15 -4.14
C ASN A 51 -9.09 -3.61 -4.84
N ILE A 52 -8.07 -3.89 -4.01
CA ILE A 52 -6.80 -4.48 -4.40
C ILE A 52 -6.64 -5.75 -3.59
N SER A 53 -6.27 -6.88 -4.21
CA SER A 53 -5.86 -8.06 -3.46
C SER A 53 -4.36 -8.26 -3.54
N ILE A 54 -3.72 -8.44 -2.38
CA ILE A 54 -2.30 -8.79 -2.24
C ILE A 54 -2.23 -10.21 -1.68
N ASN A 55 -1.63 -11.14 -2.42
CA ASN A 55 -1.51 -12.55 -2.02
C ASN A 55 -2.82 -13.20 -1.55
N GLY A 56 -3.96 -12.78 -2.13
CA GLY A 56 -5.29 -13.27 -1.79
C GLY A 56 -6.01 -12.53 -0.66
N VAL A 57 -5.37 -11.57 0.00
CA VAL A 57 -5.98 -10.70 1.02
C VAL A 57 -6.50 -9.43 0.37
N VAL A 58 -7.77 -9.09 0.60
CA VAL A 58 -8.45 -7.96 -0.04
C VAL A 58 -8.28 -6.69 0.80
N HIS A 59 -7.88 -5.61 0.13
CA HIS A 59 -7.73 -4.28 0.68
C HIS A 59 -8.73 -3.33 0.02
N TYR A 60 -9.42 -2.52 0.83
CA TYR A 60 -10.41 -1.55 0.35
C TYR A 60 -9.84 -0.14 0.36
N TRP A 61 -10.43 0.75 -0.45
CA TRP A 61 -10.03 2.15 -0.45
C TRP A 61 -10.40 2.81 0.89
N ASP A 62 -9.48 3.58 1.48
CA ASP A 62 -9.71 4.24 2.77
C ASP A 62 -10.33 5.65 2.60
N PRO A 63 -11.63 5.83 2.87
CA PRO A 63 -12.27 7.14 2.79
C PRO A 63 -11.73 8.14 3.82
N ALA A 64 -11.13 7.70 4.93
CA ALA A 64 -10.57 8.59 5.94
C ALA A 64 -9.37 9.38 5.41
N THR A 65 -8.72 8.89 4.35
CA THR A 65 -7.57 9.54 3.72
C THR A 65 -7.93 10.60 2.68
N SER A 66 -9.20 10.68 2.30
CA SER A 66 -9.68 11.50 1.17
C SER A 66 -9.24 12.97 1.27
N GLY A 67 -8.39 13.40 0.34
CA GLY A 67 -7.92 14.79 0.22
C GLY A 67 -6.90 15.21 1.28
N ILE A 68 -6.38 14.28 2.07
CA ILE A 68 -5.40 14.55 3.13
C ILE A 68 -3.98 14.33 2.60
N SER A 69 -3.04 15.17 3.03
CA SER A 69 -1.62 14.95 2.73
C SER A 69 -1.12 13.71 3.44
N LEU A 70 -0.44 12.82 2.70
CA LEU A 70 0.25 11.68 3.26
C LEU A 70 1.29 12.14 4.31
N ASP A 71 1.23 11.59 5.51
CA ASP A 71 2.18 11.85 6.61
C ASP A 71 2.51 10.56 7.38
N ALA A 72 3.59 9.89 6.97
CA ALA A 72 4.13 8.72 7.65
C ALA A 72 5.26 9.06 8.65
N SER A 73 5.38 10.33 9.08
CA SER A 73 6.41 10.74 10.05
C SER A 73 6.07 10.38 11.51
N GLN A 74 4.79 10.06 11.77
CA GLN A 74 4.28 9.71 13.09
C GLN A 74 3.12 8.71 12.96
N ASN A 75 2.80 8.02 14.06
CA ASN A 75 1.59 7.20 14.16
C ASN A 75 0.33 8.02 13.83
N ASP A 76 -0.65 7.35 13.24
CA ASP A 76 -1.93 7.95 12.85
C ASP A 76 -3.01 7.68 13.88
N LEU A 77 -2.95 8.42 15.00
CA LEU A 77 -3.87 8.23 16.12
C LEU A 77 -5.33 8.61 15.82
N ILE A 78 -5.56 9.43 14.79
CA ILE A 78 -6.87 10.02 14.48
C ILE A 78 -7.41 9.50 13.13
N GLY A 79 -6.53 8.96 12.28
CA GLY A 79 -6.86 8.48 10.94
C GLY A 79 -6.61 9.54 9.86
N GLY A 80 -6.38 9.05 8.65
CA GLY A 80 -6.30 9.86 7.43
C GLY A 80 -4.90 10.33 7.03
N LYS A 81 -3.88 10.20 7.89
CA LYS A 81 -2.49 10.51 7.49
C LYS A 81 -1.95 9.51 6.48
N TYR A 82 -2.37 8.26 6.58
CA TYR A 82 -2.15 7.16 5.64
C TYR A 82 -3.31 6.17 5.79
N PRO A 83 -3.45 5.18 4.89
CA PRO A 83 -4.51 4.19 5.00
C PRO A 83 -4.42 3.41 6.30
N SER A 84 -5.56 3.05 6.85
CA SER A 84 -5.67 2.12 7.99
C SER A 84 -5.27 0.69 7.56
N ASP A 85 -5.00 -0.19 8.52
CA ASP A 85 -4.70 -1.60 8.26
C ASP A 85 -5.72 -2.26 7.31
N GLY A 86 -5.22 -3.02 6.32
CA GLY A 86 -6.05 -3.70 5.33
C GLY A 86 -6.75 -2.74 4.36
N MET A 87 -6.29 -1.48 4.29
CA MET A 87 -6.82 -0.47 3.37
C MET A 87 -5.72 0.08 2.45
N PHE A 88 -6.14 0.80 1.42
CA PHE A 88 -5.24 1.54 0.55
C PHE A 88 -5.71 2.96 0.28
N SER A 89 -4.78 3.83 -0.11
CA SER A 89 -5.08 5.14 -0.71
C SER A 89 -4.39 5.26 -2.07
N ILE A 90 -4.95 6.14 -2.89
CA ILE A 90 -4.36 6.53 -4.18
C ILE A 90 -3.66 7.86 -3.94
N ILE A 91 -2.39 7.96 -4.30
CA ILE A 91 -1.58 9.16 -4.08
C ILE A 91 -0.92 9.60 -5.37
N SER A 92 -0.69 10.91 -5.49
CA SER A 92 0.13 11.46 -6.56
C SER A 92 1.54 10.84 -6.54
N PRO A 93 2.15 10.58 -7.71
CA PRO A 93 3.49 10.02 -7.78
C PRO A 93 4.59 11.04 -7.43
N GLN A 94 4.23 12.31 -7.25
CA GLN A 94 5.15 13.41 -6.97
C GLN A 94 4.59 14.34 -5.88
N PRO A 95 5.46 14.99 -5.08
CA PRO A 95 5.04 15.95 -4.07
C PRO A 95 4.26 17.14 -4.65
N PRO A 96 3.28 17.69 -3.92
CA PRO A 96 2.80 17.22 -2.61
C PRO A 96 2.07 15.87 -2.74
N LEU A 97 2.35 14.96 -1.81
CA LEU A 97 1.77 13.61 -1.78
C LEU A 97 0.36 13.69 -1.18
N ILE A 98 -0.60 14.12 -1.99
CA ILE A 98 -2.00 14.25 -1.59
C ILE A 98 -2.72 12.95 -1.93
N GLN A 99 -3.49 12.44 -0.97
CA GLN A 99 -4.33 11.27 -1.16
C GLN A 99 -5.62 11.67 -1.88
N ASN A 100 -5.98 10.95 -2.95
CA ASN A 100 -7.11 11.26 -3.81
C ASN A 100 -8.43 11.31 -3.01
N GLN A 101 -9.34 12.17 -3.45
CA GLN A 101 -10.64 12.36 -2.80
C GLN A 101 -11.62 11.20 -3.02
N ASN A 102 -11.35 10.38 -4.03
CA ASN A 102 -12.14 9.22 -4.37
C ASN A 102 -11.20 8.11 -4.88
N ASN A 103 -11.79 6.96 -5.20
CA ASN A 103 -11.08 5.82 -5.77
C ASN A 103 -11.04 5.84 -7.31
N GLU A 104 -11.24 7.01 -7.93
CA GLU A 104 -11.22 7.18 -9.38
C GLU A 104 -9.79 7.45 -9.86
N ILE A 105 -9.43 6.86 -10.99
CA ILE A 105 -8.17 7.10 -11.70
C ILE A 105 -8.51 7.50 -13.14
N GLN A 106 -8.08 8.70 -13.53
CA GLN A 106 -8.38 9.29 -14.83
C GLN A 106 -7.65 8.56 -15.96
N ASN A 107 -8.15 8.67 -17.19
CA ASN A 107 -7.47 8.16 -18.38
C ASN A 107 -6.04 8.72 -18.46
N GLY A 108 -5.06 7.84 -18.68
CA GLY A 108 -3.66 8.17 -18.86
C GLY A 108 -2.94 8.58 -17.57
N GLU A 109 -3.67 8.69 -16.45
CA GLU A 109 -3.12 9.10 -15.17
C GLU A 109 -2.22 8.02 -14.59
N ILE A 110 -1.07 8.46 -14.07
CA ILE A 110 -0.12 7.63 -13.30
C ILE A 110 -0.32 7.98 -11.83
N VAL A 111 -0.58 6.97 -11.01
CA VAL A 111 -0.77 7.11 -9.56
C VAL A 111 0.05 6.07 -8.81
N ASN A 112 0.33 6.34 -7.54
CA ASN A 112 0.84 5.33 -6.63
C ASN A 112 -0.32 4.83 -5.76
N LEU A 113 -0.43 3.53 -5.60
CA LEU A 113 -1.31 2.88 -4.64
C LEU A 113 -0.49 2.63 -3.38
N LEU A 114 -0.82 3.30 -2.29
CA LEU A 114 -0.24 3.05 -0.98
C LEU A 114 -1.14 2.07 -0.24
N ILE A 115 -0.67 0.86 0.00
CA ILE A 115 -1.44 -0.21 0.62
C ILE A 115 -0.83 -0.49 1.99
N LYS A 116 -1.62 -0.37 3.06
CA LYS A 116 -1.18 -0.73 4.41
C LYS A 116 -1.58 -2.18 4.67
N LEU A 117 -0.57 -3.02 4.93
CA LEU A 117 -0.81 -4.41 5.32
C LEU A 117 -1.57 -4.43 6.65
N GLY A 118 -2.36 -5.46 6.89
CA GLY A 118 -3.18 -5.60 8.08
C GLY A 118 -2.91 -6.88 8.86
N PRO A 119 -3.69 -7.13 9.93
CA PRO A 119 -3.61 -8.36 10.71
C PRO A 119 -4.01 -9.61 9.93
N ASP A 120 -4.68 -9.45 8.79
CA ASP A 120 -5.09 -10.55 7.92
C ASP A 120 -4.02 -10.87 6.86
N ASP A 121 -3.05 -9.97 6.65
CA ASP A 121 -1.91 -10.19 5.79
C ASP A 121 -0.88 -11.06 6.50
N SER A 122 -0.64 -12.26 5.97
CA SER A 122 0.56 -13.00 6.33
C SER A 122 1.79 -12.17 5.94
N ASP A 123 2.86 -12.26 6.74
CA ASP A 123 4.13 -11.62 6.40
C ASP A 123 4.56 -12.03 4.98
N ILE A 124 4.85 -11.04 4.14
CA ILE A 124 5.10 -11.25 2.71
C ILE A 124 6.59 -11.55 2.54
N LEU A 125 6.94 -12.81 2.37
CA LEU A 125 8.32 -13.22 2.14
C LEU A 125 8.87 -12.60 0.84
N LEU A 126 10.00 -11.92 0.92
CA LEU A 126 10.66 -11.25 -0.22
C LEU A 126 11.32 -12.23 -1.20
N ASN A 127 11.30 -13.53 -0.89
CA ASN A 127 11.76 -14.62 -1.77
C ASN A 127 10.61 -15.33 -2.49
N LYS A 128 9.37 -14.82 -2.37
CA LYS A 128 8.20 -15.31 -3.10
C LYS A 128 7.57 -14.17 -3.90
N GLY A 129 7.05 -14.50 -5.08
CA GLY A 129 6.34 -13.54 -5.89
C GLY A 129 5.10 -12.99 -5.18
N ILE A 130 4.83 -11.70 -5.38
CA ILE A 130 3.65 -11.02 -4.84
C ILE A 130 2.57 -11.04 -5.92
N HIS A 131 1.46 -11.71 -5.60
CA HIS A 131 0.28 -11.72 -6.48
C HIS A 131 -0.57 -10.49 -6.19
N VAL A 132 -0.88 -9.72 -7.23
CA VAL A 132 -1.69 -8.50 -7.15
C VAL A 132 -2.90 -8.65 -8.05
N PHE A 133 -4.09 -8.42 -7.51
CA PHE A 133 -5.33 -8.31 -8.29
C PHE A 133 -5.92 -6.91 -8.11
N LEU A 134 -6.27 -6.26 -9.21
CA LEU A 134 -6.96 -4.98 -9.20
C LEU A 134 -8.41 -5.18 -9.68
N ASN A 135 -9.38 -4.86 -8.81
CA ASN A 135 -10.79 -4.81 -9.19
C ASN A 135 -11.18 -3.39 -9.60
N VAL A 136 -11.32 -3.18 -10.90
CA VAL A 136 -11.63 -1.88 -11.52
C VAL A 136 -13.11 -1.74 -11.90
N GLY A 137 -14.01 -2.52 -11.27
CA GLY A 137 -15.45 -2.49 -11.54
C GLY A 137 -15.84 -3.07 -12.92
N LYS A 138 -14.94 -3.81 -13.57
CA LYS A 138 -15.16 -4.48 -14.86
C LYS A 138 -15.26 -6.00 -14.66
N ASN A 139 -15.86 -6.70 -15.63
CA ASN A 139 -16.07 -8.15 -15.57
C ASN A 139 -14.79 -9.00 -15.43
N HIS A 140 -13.61 -8.41 -15.64
CA HIS A 140 -12.33 -9.08 -15.52
C HIS A 140 -11.44 -8.34 -14.53
N LEU A 141 -10.92 -9.08 -13.56
CA LEU A 141 -9.85 -8.63 -12.68
C LEU A 141 -8.57 -8.49 -13.50
N VAL A 142 -7.78 -7.47 -13.18
CA VAL A 142 -6.42 -7.34 -13.71
C VAL A 142 -5.47 -8.03 -12.74
N GLU A 143 -4.76 -9.05 -13.20
CA GLU A 143 -3.83 -9.85 -12.40
C GLU A 143 -2.38 -9.53 -12.78
N PHE A 144 -1.54 -9.37 -11.76
CA PHE A 144 -0.10 -9.24 -11.90
C PHE A 144 0.61 -10.19 -10.93
N LEU A 145 1.72 -10.74 -11.38
CA LEU A 145 2.69 -11.41 -10.53
C LEU A 145 3.96 -10.56 -10.51
N ILE A 146 4.27 -9.98 -9.36
CA ILE A 146 5.54 -9.28 -9.14
C ILE A 146 6.54 -10.35 -8.71
N GLU A 147 7.43 -10.76 -9.61
CA GLU A 147 8.44 -11.75 -9.30
C GLU A 147 9.40 -11.22 -8.23
N SER A 148 9.59 -12.01 -7.17
CA SER A 148 10.68 -11.81 -6.23
C SER A 148 11.98 -12.34 -6.84
N GLY A 149 12.84 -11.44 -7.30
CA GLY A 149 14.15 -11.81 -7.83
C GLY A 149 15.20 -10.86 -7.29
N ASP A 150 16.17 -11.40 -6.55
CA ASP A 150 17.39 -10.69 -6.17
C ASP A 150 17.16 -9.40 -5.33
N ALA A 151 16.18 -9.42 -4.41
CA ALA A 151 16.15 -8.49 -3.29
C ALA A 151 17.31 -8.84 -2.35
N ARG A 152 18.52 -8.41 -2.72
CA ARG A 152 19.74 -8.51 -1.92
C ARG A 152 20.12 -7.16 -1.34
#